data_AF-A0A7S2CA24-F1
#
_entry.id   AF-A0A7S2CA24-F1
#
_cell.length_a   1.000
_cell.length_b   1.000
_cell.length_c   1.000
_cell.angle_alpha   90.00
_cell.angle_beta   90.00
_cell.angle_gamma   90.00
#
_symmetry.space_group_name_H-M   'P 1'
#
loop_
_entity.id
_entity.type
_entity.pdbx_description
1 polymer ?
#
loop_
_entity_poly.entity_id
_entity_poly.type
_entity_poly.pdbx_seq_one_letter_code
_entity_poly.pdbx_strand_id
1 'polypeptide(L)'
;MERTVKEGQVATANTYAQMFSNLPSCGKPTRLLIYDLHTLQNRFYLHGNVIGSLKTTIPLLLPEIQKGGIDCVAFPDDGAAKRFAHEFTGLDVEIVTCGKVRDGDERKVTIQEGNP
;
A
#
# COMPACT_ATOMS: atom_id res chain seq x y z
N MET A 1 4.21 5.58 -10.58
CA MET A 1 4.73 4.84 -11.74
C MET A 1 5.80 3.89 -11.23
N GLU A 2 5.37 2.80 -10.59
CA GLU A 2 6.29 1.81 -10.01
C GLU A 2 7.03 0.98 -11.05
N ARG A 3 6.38 0.68 -12.18
CA ARG A 3 6.90 -0.19 -13.23
C ARG A 3 6.70 0.42 -14.60
N THR A 4 7.51 -0.02 -15.56
CA THR A 4 7.28 0.25 -16.99
C THR A 4 6.14 -0.63 -17.48
N VAL A 5 5.19 -0.04 -18.21
CA VAL A 5 4.07 -0.79 -18.83
C VAL A 5 4.32 -0.95 -20.33
N LYS A 6 4.96 0.04 -20.94
CA LYS A 6 5.39 0.03 -22.34
C LYS A 6 6.89 0.22 -22.42
N GLU A 7 7.49 -0.33 -23.47
CA GLU A 7 8.89 -0.08 -23.81
C GLU A 7 9.15 1.43 -23.98
N GLY A 8 10.34 1.89 -23.58
CA GLY A 8 10.72 3.30 -23.61
C GLY A 8 10.20 4.16 -22.45
N GLN A 9 9.40 3.60 -21.54
CA GLN A 9 9.00 4.29 -20.32
C GLN A 9 10.08 4.21 -19.24
N VAL A 10 10.18 5.26 -18.41
CA VAL A 10 11.06 5.27 -17.25
C VAL A 10 10.26 4.91 -16.01
N ALA A 11 10.69 3.88 -15.28
CA ALA A 11 10.16 3.59 -13.95
C ALA A 11 10.68 4.66 -12.96
N THR A 12 9.94 5.76 -12.82
CA THR A 12 10.39 6.91 -12.01
C THR A 12 10.67 6.54 -10.56
N ALA A 13 9.93 5.58 -9.99
CA ALA A 13 10.18 5.05 -8.66
C ALA A 13 11.60 4.46 -8.51
N ASN A 14 12.10 3.74 -9.52
CA ASN A 14 13.46 3.23 -9.53
C ASN A 14 14.48 4.36 -9.65
N THR A 15 14.24 5.35 -10.53
CA THR A 15 15.13 6.52 -10.66
C THR A 15 15.28 7.28 -9.34
N TYR A 16 14.18 7.53 -8.62
CA TYR A 16 14.24 8.15 -7.30
C TYR A 16 14.96 7.28 -6.28
N ALA A 17 14.70 5.97 -6.27
CA ALA A 17 15.38 5.05 -5.38
C ALA A 17 16.90 5.01 -5.62
N GLN A 18 17.36 5.14 -6.87
CA GLN A 18 18.78 5.29 -7.20
C GLN A 18 19.34 6.60 -6.65
N MET A 19 18.64 7.72 -6.78
CA MET A 19 19.06 9.00 -6.20
C MET A 19 19.19 8.90 -4.68
N PHE A 20 18.20 8.31 -4.00
CA PHE A 20 18.28 8.07 -2.57
C PHE A 20 19.45 7.16 -2.20
N SER A 21 19.65 6.06 -2.93
CA SER A 21 20.74 5.10 -2.69
C SER A 21 22.14 5.72 -2.78
N ASN A 22 22.27 6.85 -3.46
CA ASN A 22 23.52 7.62 -3.60
C ASN A 22 23.67 8.75 -2.56
N LEU A 23 22.74 8.88 -1.60
CA LEU A 23 22.94 9.80 -0.48
C LEU A 23 24.22 9.42 0.28
N PRO A 24 24.98 10.41 0.78
CA PRO A 24 26.24 10.16 1.46
C PRO A 24 26.01 9.34 2.73
N SER A 25 26.91 8.40 3.00
CA SER A 25 26.95 7.66 4.26
C SER A 25 27.75 8.45 5.29
N CYS A 26 27.11 8.86 6.38
CA CYS A 26 27.75 9.57 7.50
C CYS A 26 28.08 8.58 8.63
N GLY A 27 28.85 7.53 8.32
CA GLY A 27 29.22 6.46 9.25
C GLY A 27 28.18 5.34 9.40
N LYS A 28 27.00 5.49 8.80
CA LYS A 28 25.96 4.46 8.66
C LYS A 28 25.09 4.77 7.43
N PRO A 29 24.43 3.75 6.84
CA PRO A 29 23.49 3.99 5.77
C PRO A 29 22.39 4.96 6.18
N THR A 30 22.04 5.88 5.29
CA THR A 30 20.93 6.82 5.48
C THR A 30 19.63 6.03 5.55
N ARG A 31 18.88 6.20 6.63
CA ARG A 31 17.58 5.55 6.79
C ARG A 31 16.50 6.37 6.08
N LEU A 32 15.81 5.76 5.12
CA LEU A 32 14.65 6.33 4.46
C LEU A 32 13.39 5.74 5.07
N LEU A 33 12.61 6.55 5.78
CA LEU A 33 11.30 6.16 6.30
C LEU A 33 10.25 6.32 5.21
N ILE A 34 9.51 5.26 4.90
CA ILE A 34 8.44 5.28 3.90
C ILE A 34 7.17 4.73 4.52
N TYR A 35 6.11 5.52 4.47
CA TYR A 35 4.78 5.10 4.92
C TYR A 35 3.96 4.58 3.75
N ASP A 36 3.24 3.47 3.98
CA ASP A 36 2.21 2.90 3.11
C ASP A 36 2.63 2.78 1.64
N LEU A 37 3.80 2.16 1.44
CA LEU A 37 4.37 1.94 0.11
C LEU A 37 3.37 1.22 -0.81
N HIS A 38 3.01 1.87 -1.91
CA HIS A 38 1.97 1.41 -2.82
C HIS A 38 2.19 -0.03 -3.34
N THR A 39 3.44 -0.37 -3.63
CA THR A 39 3.86 -1.67 -4.16
C THR A 39 5.06 -2.15 -3.36
N LEU A 40 4.88 -3.18 -2.52
CA LEU A 40 5.92 -3.66 -1.61
C LEU A 40 7.21 -4.05 -2.33
N GLN A 41 7.11 -4.56 -3.56
CA GLN A 41 8.23 -4.97 -4.40
C GLN A 41 9.21 -3.82 -4.69
N ASN A 42 8.76 -2.56 -4.67
CA ASN A 42 9.63 -1.40 -4.88
C ASN A 42 10.67 -1.22 -3.77
N ARG A 43 10.51 -1.92 -2.63
CA ARG A 43 11.53 -1.95 -1.57
C ARG A 43 12.90 -2.39 -2.08
N PHE A 44 12.92 -3.22 -3.13
CA PHE A 44 14.14 -3.75 -3.73
C PHE A 44 14.84 -2.75 -4.67
N TYR A 45 14.22 -1.60 -4.96
CA TYR A 45 14.89 -0.52 -5.69
C TYR A 45 15.87 0.26 -4.81
N LEU A 46 15.73 0.19 -3.48
CA LEU A 46 16.65 0.84 -2.54
C LEU A 46 17.84 -0.08 -2.27
N HIS A 47 19.05 0.45 -2.44
CA HIS A 47 20.30 -0.28 -2.21
C HIS A 47 21.44 0.67 -1.81
N GLY A 48 22.68 0.16 -1.72
CA GLY A 48 23.86 0.95 -1.45
C GLY A 48 23.85 1.59 -0.05
N ASN A 49 23.92 2.92 -0.01
CA ASN A 49 24.06 3.68 1.23
C ASN A 49 22.72 4.02 1.88
N VAL A 50 21.59 3.44 1.44
CA VAL A 50 20.28 3.66 2.03
C VAL A 50 19.64 2.38 2.54
N ILE A 51 19.01 2.48 3.72
CA ILE A 51 18.13 1.45 4.27
C ILE A 51 16.70 1.96 4.27
N GLY A 52 15.82 1.31 3.51
CA GLY A 52 14.38 1.56 3.55
C GLY A 52 13.74 0.98 4.81
N SER A 53 13.11 1.83 5.61
CA SER A 53 12.26 1.41 6.73
C SER A 53 10.80 1.67 6.35
N LEU A 54 10.08 0.59 6.04
CA LEU A 54 8.69 0.64 5.65
C LEU A 54 7.82 0.65 6.90
N LYS A 55 6.81 1.54 6.92
CA LYS A 55 5.85 1.71 8.00
C LYS A 55 4.45 1.82 7.41
N THR A 56 3.43 1.58 8.23
CA THR A 56 2.04 1.86 7.90
C THR A 56 1.46 2.82 8.93
N THR A 57 0.53 3.68 8.51
CA THR A 57 -0.23 4.54 9.42
C THR A 57 -1.55 3.94 9.89
N ILE A 58 -1.92 2.74 9.46
CA ILE A 58 -3.21 2.11 9.83
C ILE A 58 -3.42 2.00 11.35
N PRO A 59 -2.41 1.70 12.18
CA PRO A 59 -2.60 1.68 13.64
C PRO A 59 -3.15 2.97 14.23
N LEU A 60 -3.00 4.12 13.54
CA LEU A 60 -3.58 5.39 13.97
C LEU A 60 -5.10 5.46 13.76
N LEU A 61 -5.65 4.63 12.86
CA LEU A 61 -7.09 4.58 12.55
C LEU A 61 -7.85 3.66 13.51
N LEU A 62 -7.20 2.61 14.04
CA LEU A 62 -7.87 1.59 14.86
C LEU A 62 -8.62 2.17 16.08
N PRO A 63 -8.06 3.11 16.86
CA PRO A 63 -8.77 3.70 17.99
C PRO A 63 -10.01 4.49 17.59
N GLU A 64 -9.97 5.15 16.43
CA GLU A 64 -11.09 5.96 15.93
C GLU A 64 -12.20 5.08 15.38
N ILE A 65 -11.85 3.94 14.75
CA ILE A 65 -12.81 2.92 14.31
C ILE A 65 -13.56 2.33 15.51
N GLN A 66 -12.83 1.97 16.57
CA GLN A 66 -13.43 1.44 17.80
C GLN A 66 -14.35 2.45 18.50
N LYS A 67 -13.93 3.71 18.61
CA LYS A 67 -14.75 4.77 19.23
C LYS A 67 -15.97 5.12 18.39
N GLY A 68 -15.83 5.07 17.07
CA GLY A 68 -16.88 5.44 16.13
C GLY A 68 -18.02 4.44 16.03
N GLY A 69 -17.88 3.25 16.64
CA GLY A 69 -18.87 2.18 16.50
C GLY A 69 -18.99 1.70 15.05
N ILE A 70 -17.88 1.74 14.30
CA ILE A 70 -17.84 1.29 12.91
C ILE A 70 -17.80 -0.24 12.92
N ASP A 71 -18.77 -0.84 12.25
CA ASP A 71 -19.01 -2.28 12.19
C ASP A 71 -18.49 -2.94 10.90
N CYS A 72 -18.08 -2.15 9.89
CA CYS A 72 -17.56 -2.65 8.62
C CYS A 72 -16.47 -1.75 8.03
N VAL A 73 -15.39 -2.36 7.51
CA VAL A 73 -14.34 -1.71 6.73
C VAL A 73 -14.33 -2.27 5.30
N ALA A 74 -14.63 -1.40 4.33
CA ALA A 74 -14.65 -1.76 2.92
C ALA A 74 -13.34 -1.39 2.20
N PHE A 75 -12.65 -2.39 1.66
CA PHE A 75 -11.52 -2.21 0.76
C PHE A 75 -12.00 -1.96 -0.67
N PRO A 76 -11.46 -0.96 -1.38
CA PRO A 76 -11.93 -0.60 -2.72
C PRO A 76 -11.49 -1.59 -3.82
N ASP A 77 -10.45 -2.38 -3.54
CA ASP A 77 -9.92 -3.43 -4.40
C ASP A 77 -9.14 -4.48 -3.58
N ASP A 78 -8.95 -5.63 -4.20
CA ASP A 78 -8.19 -6.76 -3.66
C ASP A 78 -6.72 -6.41 -3.34
N GLY A 79 -6.12 -5.47 -4.07
CA GLY A 79 -4.76 -5.02 -3.84
C GLY A 79 -4.61 -4.24 -2.53
N ALA A 80 -5.61 -3.43 -2.16
CA ALA A 80 -5.67 -2.76 -0.87
C ALA A 80 -5.96 -3.76 0.26
N ALA A 81 -6.93 -4.67 0.06
CA ALA A 81 -7.26 -5.70 1.04
C ALA A 81 -6.04 -6.56 1.40
N LYS A 82 -5.33 -7.11 0.39
CA LYS A 82 -4.11 -7.90 0.61
C LYS A 82 -3.00 -7.16 1.34
N ARG A 83 -2.90 -5.83 1.15
CA ARG A 83 -1.87 -5.02 1.81
C ARG A 83 -2.21 -4.73 3.26
N PHE A 84 -3.49 -4.55 3.58
CA PHE A 84 -3.87 -3.82 4.79
C PHE A 84 -4.92 -4.53 5.65
N ALA A 85 -5.67 -5.51 5.13
CA ALA A 85 -6.73 -6.18 5.89
C ALA A 85 -6.23 -6.86 7.17
N HIS A 86 -5.01 -7.40 7.14
CA HIS A 86 -4.40 -8.05 8.31
C HIS A 86 -4.18 -7.11 9.51
N GLU A 87 -4.12 -5.80 9.29
CA GLU A 87 -3.99 -4.80 10.36
C GLU A 87 -5.30 -4.64 11.17
N PHE A 88 -6.42 -5.19 10.68
CA PHE A 88 -7.74 -5.10 11.30
C PHE A 88 -8.20 -6.40 11.98
N THR A 89 -7.41 -7.49 11.96
CA THR A 89 -7.83 -8.82 12.46
C THR A 89 -8.12 -8.89 13.97
N GLY A 90 -7.77 -7.85 14.73
CA GLY A 90 -8.07 -7.72 16.16
C GLY A 90 -9.28 -6.85 16.48
N LEU A 91 -10.00 -6.35 15.47
CA LEU A 91 -11.19 -5.53 15.63
C LEU A 91 -12.46 -6.35 15.36
N ASP A 92 -13.52 -6.04 16.09
CA ASP A 92 -14.87 -6.59 15.86
C ASP A 92 -15.54 -5.79 14.72
N VAL A 93 -14.98 -5.92 13.51
CA VAL A 93 -15.48 -5.27 12.30
C VAL A 93 -15.50 -6.26 11.14
N GLU A 94 -16.53 -6.20 10.33
CA GLU A 94 -16.59 -6.94 9.08
C GLU A 94 -15.59 -6.36 8.07
N ILE A 95 -14.87 -7.23 7.37
CA ILE A 95 -13.94 -6.83 6.32
C ILE A 95 -14.56 -7.18 4.97
N VAL A 96 -14.88 -6.14 4.20
CA VAL A 96 -15.49 -6.26 2.88
C VAL A 96 -14.48 -5.88 1.80
N THR A 97 -14.38 -6.67 0.73
CA THR A 97 -13.57 -6.31 -0.44
C THR A 97 -14.49 -6.04 -1.62
N CYS A 98 -14.43 -4.82 -2.14
CA CYS A 98 -15.13 -4.40 -3.33
C CYS A 98 -14.28 -4.65 -4.58
N GLY A 99 -14.95 -4.85 -5.71
CA GLY A 99 -14.31 -4.92 -7.01
C GLY A 99 -15.14 -4.23 -8.08
N LYS A 100 -14.48 -3.88 -9.19
CA LYS A 100 -15.15 -3.32 -10.36
C LYS A 100 -15.44 -4.44 -11.35
N VAL A 101 -16.73 -4.68 -11.60
CA VAL A 101 -17.19 -5.62 -12.62
C VAL A 101 -17.61 -4.82 -13.85
N ARG A 102 -17.19 -5.31 -15.02
CA ARG A 102 -17.65 -4.79 -16.31
C ARG A 102 -18.71 -5.73 -16.83
N ASP A 103 -19.90 -5.19 -17.05
CA ASP A 103 -21.03 -5.89 -17.65
C ASP A 103 -21.42 -5.12 -18.92
N GLY A 104 -20.87 -5.54 -20.06
CA GLY A 104 -20.90 -4.76 -21.30
C GLY A 104 -20.24 -3.39 -21.13
N ASP A 105 -21.00 -2.31 -21.40
CA ASP A 105 -20.57 -0.92 -21.23
C ASP A 105 -20.78 -0.38 -19.81
N GLU A 106 -21.52 -1.08 -18.96
CA GLU A 106 -21.77 -0.65 -17.58
C GLU A 106 -20.59 -1.02 -16.66
N ARG A 107 -20.25 -0.07 -15.78
CA ARG A 107 -19.22 -0.25 -14.74
C ARG A 107 -19.91 -0.22 -13.40
N LYS A 108 -20.00 -1.37 -12.75
CA LYS A 108 -20.60 -1.52 -11.41
C LYS A 108 -19.54 -1.89 -10.39
N VAL A 109 -19.66 -1.32 -9.19
CA VAL A 109 -18.88 -1.74 -8.02
C VAL A 109 -19.71 -2.80 -7.31
N THR A 110 -19.12 -3.96 -7.08
CA THR A 110 -19.78 -5.08 -6.40
C THR A 110 -18.91 -5.55 -5.24
N ILE A 111 -19.55 -6.07 -4.20
CA ILE A 111 -18.85 -6.77 -3.13
C ILE A 111 -18.40 -8.13 -3.69
N GLN A 112 -17.11 -8.41 -3.59
CA GLN A 112 -16.52 -9.68 -4.02
C GLN A 112 -16.34 -10.64 -2.84
N GLU A 113 -16.00 -10.10 -1.66
CA GLU A 113 -15.82 -10.87 -0.42
C GLU A 113 -16.33 -10.07 0.79
N GLY A 114 -16.80 -10.78 1.82
CA GLY A 114 -17.40 -10.21 3.03
C GLY A 114 -18.92 -10.08 2.97
N ASN A 115 -19.55 -9.85 4.11
CA ASN A 115 -20.99 -9.65 4.25
C ASN A 115 -21.32 -8.42 5.13
N PRO A 116 -21.56 -7.25 4.52
CA PRO A 116 -21.79 -6.00 5.24
C PRO A 116 -23.08 -5.97 6.06
#